data_AF-A0A4P6PI24-F1
#
_entry.id   AF-A0A4P6PI24-F1
#
_cell.length_a   1.000
_cell.length_b   1.000
_cell.length_c   1.000
_cell.angle_alpha   90.00
_cell.angle_beta   90.00
_cell.angle_gamma   90.00
#
_symmetry.space_group_name_H-M   'P 1'
#
loop_
_entity.id
_entity.type
_entity.pdbx_description
1 polymer ?
#
loop_
_entity_poly.entity_id
_entity_poly.type
_entity_poly.pdbx_seq_one_letter_code
_entity_poly.pdbx_strand_id
1 'polypeptide(L)'
;MSDQILSFIYRDAKGIITFREVFDISESDVYLQAMCLKARALRTFRKDRILETIKDSSGVEEKLEFYKSKFPKPEESATHSKSRSNRDHKPEICFTGFKKDEKQQLIELAESSSFFVRTAVTANLHYLCCGSTAGPKKIEKARAQGVIALSKNQFESLVEFGEIPEE
;
A
#
# COMPACT_ATOMS: atom_id res chain seq x y z
N MET A 1 39.57 4.91 3.71
CA MET A 1 39.26 3.55 4.14
C MET A 1 38.10 3.08 3.29
N SER A 2 38.20 1.93 2.64
CA SER A 2 37.13 1.43 1.79
C SER A 2 35.99 0.96 2.69
N ASP A 3 34.90 1.73 2.76
CA ASP A 3 33.66 1.28 3.40
C ASP A 3 33.21 0.00 2.70
N GLN A 4 33.42 -1.14 3.35
CA GLN A 4 33.04 -2.43 2.77
C GLN A 4 31.53 -2.52 2.77
N ILE A 5 30.93 -2.43 1.58
CA ILE A 5 29.51 -2.64 1.39
C ILE A 5 29.23 -4.13 1.53
N LEU A 6 28.37 -4.48 2.48
CA LEU A 6 27.80 -5.81 2.61
C LEU A 6 26.47 -5.87 1.86
N SER A 7 26.38 -6.82 0.95
CA SER A 7 25.21 -7.05 0.10
C SER A 7 24.56 -8.37 0.46
N PHE A 8 23.24 -8.41 0.66
CA PHE A 8 22.53 -9.63 1.07
C PHE A 8 21.04 -9.62 0.72
N ILE A 9 20.45 -10.81 0.62
CA ILE A 9 19.02 -11.03 0.47
C ILE A 9 18.41 -11.22 1.86
N TYR A 10 17.37 -10.45 2.16
CA TYR A 10 16.75 -10.40 3.48
C TYR A 10 15.24 -10.62 3.39
N ARG A 11 14.70 -11.46 4.28
CA ARG A 11 13.26 -11.68 4.46
C ARG A 11 12.75 -10.94 5.69
N ASP A 12 11.86 -9.98 5.52
CA ASP A 12 11.30 -9.25 6.67
C ASP A 12 10.21 -10.04 7.42
N ALA A 13 9.70 -9.46 8.52
CA ALA A 13 8.65 -10.08 9.33
C ALA A 13 7.34 -10.32 8.57
N LYS A 14 7.08 -9.55 7.50
CA LYS A 14 5.90 -9.68 6.63
C LYS A 14 6.14 -10.70 5.51
N GLY A 15 7.29 -11.39 5.53
CA GLY A 15 7.69 -12.32 4.48
C GLY A 15 8.17 -11.66 3.20
N ILE A 16 8.40 -10.34 3.19
CA ILE A 16 8.87 -9.63 2.00
C ILE A 16 10.38 -9.86 1.86
N ILE A 17 10.76 -10.41 0.71
CA ILE A 17 12.16 -10.68 0.36
C ILE A 17 12.71 -9.52 -0.45
N THR A 18 13.82 -8.94 0.01
CA THR A 18 14.46 -7.77 -0.58
C THR A 18 15.98 -7.92 -0.58
N PHE A 19 16.62 -7.43 -1.63
CA PHE A 19 18.06 -7.20 -1.65
C PHE A 19 18.40 -5.95 -0.83
N ARG A 20 19.50 -6.02 -0.07
CA ARG A 20 20.01 -4.98 0.83
C ARG A 20 21.49 -4.78 0.60
N GLU A 21 21.87 -3.51 0.56
CA GLU A 21 23.26 -3.07 0.56
C GLU A 21 23.43 -2.12 1.73
N VAL A 22 24.44 -2.40 2.56
CA VAL A 22 24.69 -1.68 3.80
C VAL A 22 26.18 -1.46 4.00
N PHE A 23 26.52 -0.39 4.70
CA PHE A 23 27.90 -0.03 5.08
C PHE A 23 27.90 0.46 6.53
N ASP A 24 29.07 0.79 7.10
CA ASP A 24 29.22 1.16 8.51
C ASP A 24 28.56 0.14 9.46
N ILE A 25 29.07 -1.10 9.40
CA ILE A 25 28.42 -2.28 10.00
C ILE A 25 28.86 -2.44 11.46
N SER A 26 27.88 -2.56 12.34
CA SER A 26 28.04 -2.98 13.73
C SER A 26 27.21 -4.25 13.94
N GLU A 27 27.81 -5.31 14.46
CA GLU A 27 27.12 -6.58 14.65
C GLU A 27 27.25 -7.14 16.07
N SER A 28 26.19 -7.83 16.50
CA SER A 28 26.10 -8.65 17.71
C SER A 28 25.81 -10.10 17.32
N ASP A 29 25.66 -11.01 18.27
CA ASP A 29 25.30 -12.41 17.99
C ASP A 29 23.97 -12.55 17.23
N VAL A 30 23.00 -11.66 17.48
CA VAL A 30 21.63 -11.78 16.95
C VAL A 30 21.34 -10.76 15.84
N TYR A 31 21.90 -9.56 15.96
CA TYR A 31 21.55 -8.42 15.12
C TYR A 31 22.74 -7.86 14.34
N LEU A 32 22.46 -7.35 13.16
CA LEU A 32 23.35 -6.56 12.32
C LEU A 32 22.75 -5.16 12.17
N GLN A 33 23.45 -4.14 12.65
CA GLN A 33 23.09 -2.73 12.48
C GLN A 33 24.01 -2.11 11.44
N ALA A 34 23.46 -1.38 10.47
CA ALA A 34 24.25 -0.76 9.43
C ALA A 34 23.49 0.37 8.73
N MET A 35 24.23 1.28 8.09
CA MET A 35 23.65 2.31 7.23
C MET A 35 23.18 1.68 5.92
N CYS A 36 21.86 1.65 5.69
CA CYS A 36 21.28 1.03 4.51
C CYS A 36 21.25 2.00 3.33
N LEU A 37 21.91 1.67 2.22
CA LEU A 37 21.99 2.54 1.03
C LEU A 37 20.62 2.83 0.43
N LYS A 38 19.76 1.81 0.33
CA LYS A 38 18.40 1.94 -0.21
C LYS A 38 17.51 2.87 0.63
N ALA A 39 17.64 2.82 1.96
CA ALA A 39 16.81 3.61 2.86
C ALA A 39 17.45 4.94 3.28
N ARG A 40 18.75 5.12 3.02
CA ARG A 40 19.58 6.24 3.50
C ARG A 40 19.42 6.49 5.01
N ALA A 41 19.37 5.40 5.78
CA ALA A 41 19.14 5.44 7.22
C ALA A 41 19.77 4.23 7.91
N LEU A 42 20.10 4.39 9.19
CA LEU A 42 20.53 3.31 10.07
C LEU A 42 19.40 2.28 10.20
N ARG A 43 19.72 1.00 9.98
CA ARG A 43 18.77 -0.10 10.11
C ARG A 43 19.37 -1.27 10.88
N THR A 44 18.50 -1.92 11.64
CA THR A 44 18.81 -3.17 12.35
C THR A 44 18.16 -4.34 11.64
N PHE A 45 18.97 -5.33 11.29
CA PHE A 45 18.59 -6.58 10.64
C PHE A 45 18.81 -7.74 11.62
N ARG A 46 17.90 -8.71 11.61
CA ARG A 46 18.09 -9.97 12.35
C ARG A 46 18.91 -10.93 11.50
N LYS A 47 20.01 -11.46 12.03
CA LYS A 47 20.91 -12.35 11.27
C LYS A 47 20.19 -13.63 10.79
N ASP A 48 19.27 -14.15 11.59
CA ASP A 48 18.45 -15.33 11.24
C ASP A 48 17.55 -15.14 10.00
N ARG A 49 17.38 -13.90 9.53
CA ARG A 49 16.53 -13.53 8.40
C ARG A 49 17.30 -13.13 7.15
N ILE A 50 18.62 -13.17 7.21
CA ILE A 50 19.49 -13.03 6.05
C ILE A 50 19.49 -14.39 5.33
N LEU A 51 18.91 -14.42 4.13
CA LEU A 51 18.78 -15.65 3.34
C LEU A 51 20.07 -16.01 2.62
N GLU A 52 20.76 -15.01 2.06
CA GLU A 52 22.01 -15.20 1.35
C GLU A 52 22.84 -13.91 1.35
N THR A 53 24.15 -14.03 1.52
CA THR A 53 25.09 -12.91 1.35
C THR A 53 25.64 -12.93 -0.08
N ILE A 54 25.62 -11.78 -0.74
CA ILE A 54 26.03 -11.59 -2.13
C ILE A 54 27.42 -10.97 -2.14
N LYS A 55 28.40 -11.70 -2.70
CA LYS A 55 29.78 -11.21 -2.87
C LYS A 55 30.00 -10.55 -4.23
N ASP A 56 29.29 -11.02 -5.25
CA ASP A 56 29.36 -10.54 -6.62
C ASP A 56 27.98 -10.09 -7.08
N SER A 57 27.91 -8.91 -7.70
CA SER A 57 26.66 -8.30 -8.15
C SER A 57 25.96 -9.05 -9.30
N SER A 58 26.58 -10.10 -9.83
CA SER A 58 26.04 -10.94 -10.91
C SER A 58 24.92 -11.86 -10.42
N GLY A 59 23.81 -11.89 -11.14
CA GLY A 59 22.69 -12.82 -10.87
C GLY A 59 21.87 -12.50 -9.62
N VAL A 60 21.95 -11.27 -9.09
CA VAL A 60 21.16 -10.86 -7.91
C VAL A 60 19.66 -10.98 -8.16
N GLU A 61 19.18 -10.59 -9.34
CA GLU A 61 17.75 -10.67 -9.66
C GLU A 61 17.28 -12.14 -9.72
N GLU A 62 18.04 -13.02 -10.38
CA GLU A 62 17.72 -14.45 -10.45
C GLU A 62 17.67 -15.09 -9.05
N LYS A 63 18.64 -14.77 -8.18
CA LYS A 63 18.63 -15.22 -6.78
C LYS A 63 17.44 -14.65 -6.01
N LEU A 64 17.12 -13.37 -6.23
CA LEU A 64 15.99 -12.72 -5.59
C LEU A 64 14.66 -13.37 -6.00
N GLU A 65 14.47 -13.67 -7.29
CA GLU A 65 13.32 -14.40 -7.81
C GLU A 65 13.26 -15.83 -7.27
N PHE A 66 14.40 -16.54 -7.23
CA PHE A 66 14.49 -17.86 -6.64
C PHE A 66 14.00 -17.88 -5.18
N TYR A 67 14.47 -16.96 -4.34
CA TYR A 67 14.03 -16.90 -2.94
C TYR A 67 12.58 -16.46 -2.78
N LYS A 68 12.08 -15.54 -3.62
CA LYS A 68 10.67 -15.16 -3.64
C LYS A 68 9.77 -16.34 -4.01
N SER A 69 10.21 -17.19 -4.95
CA SER A 69 9.49 -18.40 -5.35
C SER A 69 9.55 -19.49 -4.29
N LYS A 70 10.73 -19.71 -3.67
CA LYS A 70 10.94 -20.70 -2.60
C LYS A 70 10.18 -20.37 -1.32
N PHE A 71 10.06 -19.08 -1.00
CA PHE A 71 9.29 -18.59 0.13
C PHE A 71 8.17 -17.71 -0.41
N PRO A 72 7.12 -18.32 -1.01
CA PRO A 72 5.97 -17.55 -1.43
C PRO A 72 5.47 -16.80 -0.20
N LYS A 73 5.16 -15.53 -0.36
CA LYS A 73 4.48 -14.78 0.70
C LYS A 73 3.30 -15.64 1.15
N PRO A 74 3.03 -15.77 2.46
CA PRO A 74 1.73 -16.28 2.90
C PRO A 74 0.71 -15.53 2.06
N GLU A 75 -0.13 -16.23 1.30
CA GLU A 75 -1.16 -15.57 0.50
C GLU A 75 -1.84 -14.58 1.43
N GLU A 76 -1.59 -13.29 1.18
CA GLU A 76 -2.26 -12.22 1.90
C GLU A 76 -3.71 -12.41 1.49
N SER A 77 -4.47 -13.14 2.32
CA SER A 77 -5.90 -13.32 2.16
C SER A 77 -6.47 -11.97 1.79
N ALA A 78 -6.97 -11.88 0.56
CA ALA A 78 -7.26 -10.65 -0.15
C ALA A 78 -7.86 -9.59 0.77
N THR A 79 -7.02 -8.71 1.30
CA THR A 79 -7.44 -7.47 1.93
C THR A 79 -6.72 -6.36 1.19
N HIS A 80 -7.32 -6.06 0.03
CA HIS A 80 -7.20 -4.86 -0.76
C HIS A 80 -6.41 -3.71 -0.10
N SER A 81 -5.21 -3.47 -0.60
CA SER A 81 -4.82 -2.15 -1.10
C SER A 81 -3.56 -2.29 -1.94
N LYS A 82 -3.74 -2.74 -3.18
CA LYS A 82 -2.93 -2.15 -4.24
C LYS A 82 -3.33 -0.68 -4.25
N SER A 83 -2.49 0.19 -3.72
CA SER A 83 -2.49 1.57 -4.20
C SER A 83 -2.03 1.48 -5.65
N ARG A 84 -2.97 1.13 -6.55
CA ARG A 84 -2.84 1.39 -7.97
C ARG A 84 -2.63 2.90 -8.01
N SER A 85 -1.45 3.36 -8.41
CA SER A 85 -1.29 4.77 -8.74
C SER A 85 -2.39 5.10 -9.74
N ASN A 86 -3.20 6.12 -9.47
CA ASN A 86 -4.29 6.56 -10.34
C ASN A 86 -3.71 7.21 -11.61
N ARG A 87 -3.04 6.41 -12.45
CA ARG A 87 -2.28 6.87 -13.63
C ARG A 87 -3.21 7.47 -14.68
N ASP A 88 -4.44 6.97 -14.74
CA ASP A 88 -5.50 7.42 -15.63
C ASP A 88 -6.25 8.67 -15.10
N HIS A 89 -5.81 9.28 -13.99
CA HIS A 89 -6.43 10.47 -13.39
C HIS A 89 -7.96 10.34 -13.19
N LYS A 90 -8.41 9.12 -12.89
CA LYS A 90 -9.83 8.82 -12.66
C LYS A 90 -10.33 9.56 -11.41
N PRO A 91 -11.62 9.95 -11.35
CA PRO A 91 -12.18 10.54 -10.14
C PRO A 91 -12.03 9.59 -8.94
N GLU A 92 -11.42 10.08 -7.85
CA GLU A 92 -11.19 9.27 -6.64
C GLU A 92 -12.41 9.31 -5.71
N ILE A 93 -12.88 8.13 -5.28
CA ILE A 93 -14.00 7.98 -4.36
C ILE A 93 -13.64 7.14 -3.13
N CYS A 94 -14.17 7.50 -1.96
CA CYS A 94 -14.00 6.76 -0.72
C CYS A 94 -15.37 6.43 -0.11
N PHE A 95 -15.54 5.18 0.31
CA PHE A 95 -16.77 4.72 0.98
C PHE A 95 -16.55 4.65 2.50
N THR A 96 -17.45 5.25 3.27
CA THR A 96 -17.43 5.22 4.73
C THR A 96 -18.81 4.95 5.31
N GLY A 97 -18.89 4.19 6.40
CA GLY A 97 -20.16 3.99 7.11
C GLY A 97 -21.12 2.96 6.49
N PHE A 98 -20.61 2.07 5.65
CA PHE A 98 -21.36 0.98 5.02
C PHE A 98 -21.00 -0.38 5.62
N LYS A 99 -21.97 -1.31 5.60
CA LYS A 99 -21.73 -2.72 5.96
C LYS A 99 -20.78 -3.37 4.93
N LYS A 100 -20.11 -4.45 5.31
CA LYS A 100 -19.11 -5.12 4.45
C LYS A 100 -19.67 -5.49 3.07
N ASP A 101 -20.88 -6.07 3.05
CA ASP A 101 -21.55 -6.52 1.82
C ASP A 101 -21.93 -5.35 0.92
N GLU A 102 -22.63 -4.36 1.48
CA GLU A 102 -23.02 -3.14 0.76
C GLU A 102 -21.82 -2.33 0.25
N LYS A 103 -20.76 -2.25 1.06
CA LYS A 103 -19.52 -1.61 0.66
C LYS A 103 -18.89 -2.33 -0.54
N GLN A 104 -18.93 -3.66 -0.57
CA GLN A 104 -18.37 -4.43 -1.69
C GLN A 104 -19.12 -4.14 -2.99
N GLN A 105 -20.46 -4.14 -2.94
CA GLN A 105 -21.29 -3.79 -4.10
C GLN A 105 -21.00 -2.38 -4.63
N LEU A 106 -20.84 -1.40 -3.74
CA LEU A 106 -20.51 -0.03 -4.12
C LEU A 106 -19.10 0.10 -4.73
N ILE A 107 -18.15 -0.70 -4.25
CA ILE A 107 -16.80 -0.74 -4.83
C ILE A 107 -16.83 -1.33 -6.24
N GLU A 108 -17.57 -2.42 -6.45
CA GLU A 108 -17.73 -3.04 -7.76
C GLU A 108 -18.38 -2.09 -8.76
N LEU A 109 -19.43 -1.37 -8.33
CA LEU A 109 -20.09 -0.35 -9.14
C LEU A 109 -19.16 0.82 -9.47
N ALA A 110 -18.34 1.28 -8.52
CA ALA A 110 -17.36 2.32 -8.77
C ALA A 110 -16.27 1.86 -9.75
N GLU A 111 -15.75 0.64 -9.59
CA GLU A 111 -14.74 0.07 -10.48
C GLU A 111 -15.30 -0.14 -11.91
N SER A 112 -16.57 -0.52 -12.07
CA SER A 112 -17.21 -0.63 -13.40
C SER A 112 -17.41 0.73 -14.06
N SER A 113 -17.66 1.77 -13.27
CA SER A 113 -18.00 3.12 -13.76
C SER A 113 -16.77 4.05 -13.84
N SER A 114 -15.58 3.47 -13.97
CA SER A 114 -14.30 4.19 -14.12
C SER A 114 -13.92 5.13 -12.96
N PHE A 115 -14.40 4.88 -11.75
CA PHE A 115 -13.92 5.56 -10.54
C PHE A 115 -12.71 4.86 -9.94
N PHE A 116 -11.91 5.63 -9.21
CA PHE A 116 -10.78 5.10 -8.45
C PHE A 116 -11.13 4.99 -6.96
N VAL A 117 -11.34 3.76 -6.48
CA VAL A 117 -11.74 3.51 -5.09
C VAL A 117 -10.54 3.63 -4.13
N ARG A 118 -10.67 4.52 -3.15
CA ARG A 118 -9.74 4.72 -2.04
C ARG A 118 -10.29 4.18 -0.72
N THR A 119 -9.40 3.61 0.09
CA THR A 119 -9.73 3.10 1.43
C THR A 119 -9.72 4.19 2.52
N ALA A 120 -9.11 5.35 2.23
CA ALA A 120 -8.98 6.48 3.13
C ALA A 120 -9.20 7.81 2.41
N VAL A 121 -9.52 8.85 3.19
CA VAL A 121 -9.61 10.23 2.71
C VAL A 121 -8.19 10.74 2.42
N THR A 122 -7.82 10.74 1.14
CA THR A 122 -6.57 11.24 0.58
C THR A 122 -6.72 12.71 0.17
N ALA A 123 -5.61 13.42 -0.01
CA ALA A 123 -5.63 14.84 -0.41
C ALA A 123 -6.25 15.07 -1.80
N ASN A 124 -6.26 14.06 -2.67
CA ASN A 124 -6.80 14.13 -4.04
C ASN A 124 -8.18 13.46 -4.16
N LEU A 125 -8.84 13.19 -3.02
CA LEU A 125 -10.16 12.59 -3.02
C LEU A 125 -11.19 13.57 -3.61
N HIS A 126 -12.01 13.13 -4.56
CA HIS A 126 -13.05 13.98 -5.16
C HIS A 126 -14.40 13.75 -4.48
N TYR A 127 -14.73 12.48 -4.19
CA TYR A 127 -16.02 12.09 -3.64
C TYR A 127 -15.87 11.27 -2.35
N LEU A 128 -16.68 11.58 -1.34
CA LEU A 128 -16.85 10.78 -0.13
C LEU A 128 -18.29 10.27 -0.06
N CYS A 129 -18.50 8.99 -0.36
CA CYS A 129 -19.80 8.36 -0.21
C CYS A 129 -19.99 7.96 1.27
N CYS A 130 -20.99 8.55 1.91
CA CYS A 130 -21.32 8.41 3.32
C CYS A 130 -22.56 7.52 3.50
N GLY A 131 -22.38 6.41 4.22
CA GLY A 131 -23.48 5.55 4.67
C GLY A 131 -24.00 5.95 6.05
N SER A 132 -25.03 5.23 6.50
CA SER A 132 -25.70 5.45 7.79
C SER A 132 -24.81 5.41 9.02
N THR A 133 -23.61 4.79 8.95
CA THR A 133 -22.66 4.72 10.07
C THR A 133 -21.38 5.52 9.77
N ALA A 134 -21.46 6.56 8.94
CA ALA A 134 -20.31 7.35 8.57
C ALA A 134 -19.71 8.07 9.79
N GLY A 135 -18.45 7.72 10.11
CA GLY A 135 -17.77 8.29 11.28
C GLY A 135 -17.45 9.78 11.09
N PRO A 136 -17.71 10.64 12.10
CA PRO A 136 -17.61 12.10 11.99
C PRO A 136 -16.22 12.58 11.55
N LYS A 137 -15.15 11.92 12.03
CA LYS A 137 -13.76 12.26 11.67
C LYS A 137 -13.46 12.22 10.16
N LYS A 138 -14.10 11.31 9.40
CA LYS A 138 -13.90 11.22 7.94
C LYS A 138 -14.68 12.31 7.21
N ILE A 139 -15.87 12.64 7.70
CA ILE A 139 -16.73 13.70 7.16
C ILE A 139 -16.07 15.06 7.37
N GLU A 140 -15.58 15.34 8.59
CA GLU A 140 -14.85 16.58 8.89
C GLU A 140 -13.60 16.73 8.01
N LYS A 141 -12.82 15.66 7.84
CA LYS A 141 -11.63 15.68 6.99
C LYS A 141 -11.97 15.92 5.52
N ALA A 142 -13.02 15.28 5.01
CA ALA A 142 -13.48 15.48 3.64
C ALA A 142 -13.98 16.92 3.43
N ARG A 143 -14.79 17.43 4.35
CA ARG A 143 -15.30 18.80 4.31
C ARG A 143 -14.18 19.84 4.37
N ALA A 144 -13.18 19.63 5.22
CA ALA A 144 -12.00 20.50 5.32
C ALA A 144 -11.16 20.52 4.04
N GLN A 145 -11.23 19.47 3.23
CA GLN A 145 -10.51 19.33 1.96
C GLN A 145 -11.36 19.73 0.74
N GLY A 146 -12.61 20.16 0.93
CA GLY A 146 -13.52 20.50 -0.17
C GLY A 146 -14.01 19.30 -0.97
N VAL A 147 -13.93 18.09 -0.40
CA VAL A 147 -14.41 16.85 -1.03
C VAL A 147 -15.94 16.86 -1.05
N ILE A 148 -16.53 16.44 -2.17
CA ILE A 148 -17.99 16.35 -2.32
C ILE A 148 -18.48 15.11 -1.54
N ALA A 149 -19.32 15.32 -0.53
CA ALA A 149 -19.95 14.23 0.21
C ALA A 149 -21.23 13.79 -0.51
N LEU A 150 -21.38 12.49 -0.73
CA LEU A 150 -22.53 11.87 -1.42
C LEU A 150 -23.20 10.85 -0.52
N SER A 151 -24.51 10.69 -0.64
CA SER A 151 -25.22 9.50 -0.12
C SER A 151 -25.11 8.33 -1.10
N LYS A 152 -25.57 7.14 -0.67
CA LYS A 152 -25.64 5.95 -1.54
C LYS A 152 -26.44 6.23 -2.81
N ASN A 153 -27.65 6.78 -2.65
CA ASN A 153 -28.55 7.08 -3.76
C ASN A 153 -27.94 8.11 -4.72
N GLN A 154 -27.30 9.16 -4.19
CA GLN A 154 -26.62 10.15 -5.01
C GLN A 154 -25.44 9.56 -5.80
N PHE A 155 -24.70 8.62 -5.21
CA PHE A 155 -23.64 7.91 -5.92
C PHE A 155 -24.21 7.01 -7.02
N GLU A 156 -25.29 6.29 -6.75
CA GLU A 156 -25.98 5.46 -7.76
C GLU A 156 -26.51 6.32 -8.92
N SER A 157 -27.15 7.45 -8.63
CA SER A 157 -27.59 8.41 -9.66
C SER A 157 -26.43 9.03 -10.44
N LEU A 158 -25.32 9.37 -9.78
CA LEU A 158 -24.12 9.88 -10.44
C LEU A 158 -23.53 8.84 -11.40
N VAL A 159 -23.56 7.56 -11.02
CA VAL A 159 -23.07 6.48 -11.87
C VAL A 159 -24.01 6.21 -13.04
N GLU A 160 -25.33 6.22 -12.81
CA GLU A 160 -26.33 5.87 -13.82
C GLU A 160 -26.63 7.01 -14.81
N PHE A 161 -26.76 8.24 -14.31
CA PHE A 161 -27.17 9.41 -15.09
C PHE A 161 -26.06 10.43 -15.30
N GLY A 162 -24.94 10.33 -14.57
CA GLY A 162 -23.87 11.32 -14.60
C GLY A 162 -24.19 12.59 -13.81
N GLU A 163 -25.31 12.62 -13.08
CA GLU A 163 -25.80 13.79 -12.34
C GLU A 163 -25.93 13.47 -10.85
N ILE A 164 -25.59 14.45 -10.00
CA ILE A 164 -25.80 14.36 -8.56
C ILE A 164 -27.11 15.12 -8.26
N PRO A 165 -28.21 14.44 -7.91
CA PRO A 165 -29.42 15.15 -7.54
C PRO A 165 -29.17 15.96 -6.26
N GLU A 166 -29.53 17.25 -6.31
CA GLU A 166 -29.66 18.06 -5.10
C GLU A 166 -30.85 17.51 -4.30
N GLU A 167 -30.62 17.21 -3.01
CA GLU A 167 -31.72 16.88 -2.09
C GLU A 167 -32.67 18.07 -1.91
#